data_AF-A0A2E3AY29-F1
#
_entry.id   AF-A0A2E3AY29-F1
#
_cell.length_a   1.000
_cell.length_b   1.000
_cell.length_c   1.000
_cell.angle_alpha   90.00
_cell.angle_beta   90.00
_cell.angle_gamma   90.00
#
_symmetry.space_group_name_H-M   'P 1'
#
loop_
_entity.id
_entity.type
_entity.pdbx_description
1 polymer ?
#
loop_
_entity_poly.entity_id
_entity_poly.type
_entity_poly.pdbx_seq_one_letter_code
_entity_poly.pdbx_strand_id
1 'polypeptide(L)'
;MHFEGTNPQKLPLGRRIQVYLKTKFGRDAAKHAAALANVDVRTARGWLEEAREPKGDALLAIITDMGRDGLLAIFSPEVESHEARLRRKIDEHGQEIARLKACLGTGGPAPANQNARVPCAVPEMARANGSDHR
;
A
#
# COMPACT_ATOMS: atom_id res chain seq x y z
N MET A 1 -23.79 -25.21 -16.52
CA MET A 1 -24.22 -24.36 -15.41
C MET A 1 -24.00 -22.92 -15.82
N HIS A 2 -25.09 -22.21 -16.15
CA HIS A 2 -25.03 -20.80 -16.53
C HIS A 2 -24.92 -19.96 -15.26
N PHE A 3 -23.80 -19.25 -15.08
CA PHE A 3 -23.74 -18.17 -14.10
C PHE A 3 -24.46 -16.97 -14.73
N GLU A 4 -25.66 -16.71 -14.24
CA GLU A 4 -26.46 -15.53 -14.59
C GLU A 4 -25.65 -14.25 -14.39
N GLY A 5 -25.46 -13.50 -15.48
CA GLY A 5 -25.75 -12.06 -15.66
C GLY A 5 -25.37 -11.01 -14.61
N THR A 6 -24.71 -11.36 -13.51
CA THR A 6 -24.33 -10.42 -12.46
C THR A 6 -22.90 -9.97 -12.71
N ASN A 7 -22.73 -8.67 -12.97
CA ASN A 7 -21.41 -8.07 -13.08
C ASN A 7 -20.60 -8.42 -11.81
N PRO A 8 -19.49 -9.19 -11.93
CA PRO A 8 -18.72 -9.66 -10.77
C PRO A 8 -18.22 -8.51 -9.90
N GLN A 9 -18.08 -7.30 -10.45
CA GLN A 9 -17.66 -6.09 -9.75
C GLN A 9 -18.68 -5.62 -8.70
N LYS A 10 -19.97 -5.97 -8.85
CA LYS A 10 -21.03 -5.61 -7.89
C LYS A 10 -21.17 -6.60 -6.72
N LEU A 11 -20.44 -7.71 -6.77
CA LEU A 11 -20.50 -8.72 -5.72
C LEU A 11 -19.66 -8.29 -4.50
N PRO A 12 -20.03 -8.73 -3.28
CA PRO A 12 -19.17 -8.59 -2.11
C PRO A 12 -17.78 -9.19 -2.35
N LEU A 13 -16.75 -8.65 -1.68
CA LEU A 13 -15.35 -9.07 -1.90
C LEU A 13 -15.15 -10.58 -1.76
N GLY A 14 -15.72 -11.19 -0.72
CA GLY A 14 -15.64 -12.64 -0.52
C GLY A 14 -16.25 -13.44 -1.68
N ARG A 15 -17.32 -12.94 -2.32
CA ARG A 15 -17.89 -13.58 -3.51
C ARG A 15 -17.05 -13.37 -4.76
N ARG A 16 -16.47 -12.19 -4.95
CA ARG A 16 -15.50 -11.90 -6.02
C ARG A 16 -14.32 -12.85 -5.99
N ILE A 17 -13.72 -13.01 -4.80
CA ILE A 17 -12.59 -13.92 -4.58
C ILE A 17 -13.01 -15.37 -4.76
N GLN A 18 -14.20 -15.74 -4.30
CA GLN A 18 -14.71 -17.07 -4.54
C GLN A 18 -14.83 -17.39 -6.03
N VAL A 19 -15.43 -16.48 -6.82
CA VAL A 19 -15.58 -16.66 -8.26
C VAL A 19 -14.20 -16.81 -8.90
N TYR A 20 -13.24 -15.96 -8.55
CA TYR A 20 -11.87 -16.09 -9.03
C TYR A 20 -11.27 -17.47 -8.76
N LEU A 21 -11.25 -17.88 -7.50
CA LEU A 21 -10.60 -19.12 -7.07
C LEU A 21 -11.26 -20.35 -7.71
N LYS A 22 -12.59 -20.36 -7.82
CA LYS A 22 -13.33 -21.45 -8.49
C LYS A 22 -13.07 -21.47 -9.99
N THR A 23 -13.01 -20.31 -10.63
CA THR A 23 -12.73 -20.23 -12.08
C THR A 23 -11.30 -20.68 -12.39
N LYS A 24 -10.31 -20.25 -11.60
CA LYS A 24 -8.90 -20.57 -11.85
C LYS A 24 -8.52 -22.00 -11.48
N PHE A 25 -9.00 -22.49 -10.33
CA PHE A 25 -8.51 -23.75 -9.74
C PHE A 25 -9.57 -24.85 -9.69
N GLY A 26 -10.83 -24.57 -10.05
CA GLY A 26 -11.89 -25.56 -10.14
C GLY A 26 -12.13 -26.32 -8.82
N ARG A 27 -12.05 -27.66 -8.90
CA ARG A 27 -12.32 -28.56 -7.77
C ARG A 27 -11.27 -28.47 -6.65
N ASP A 28 -10.05 -28.08 -6.96
CA ASP A 28 -8.96 -27.98 -5.99
C ASP A 28 -8.76 -26.56 -5.43
N ALA A 29 -9.70 -25.65 -5.70
CA ALA A 29 -9.62 -24.25 -5.27
C ALA A 29 -9.34 -24.09 -3.78
N ALA A 30 -9.88 -24.94 -2.91
CA ALA A 30 -9.66 -24.84 -1.47
C ALA A 30 -8.21 -25.16 -1.09
N LYS A 31 -7.60 -26.17 -1.72
CA LYS A 31 -6.22 -26.55 -1.46
C LYS A 31 -5.26 -25.49 -2.00
N HIS A 32 -5.52 -24.99 -3.21
CA HIS A 32 -4.71 -23.92 -3.79
C HIS A 32 -4.80 -22.63 -2.98
N ALA A 33 -6.00 -22.20 -2.58
CA ALA A 33 -6.17 -21.02 -1.76
C ALA A 33 -5.50 -21.17 -0.38
N ALA A 34 -5.59 -22.35 0.24
CA ALA A 34 -4.91 -22.66 1.49
C ALA A 34 -3.38 -22.56 1.36
N ALA A 35 -2.82 -23.15 0.30
CA ALA A 35 -1.39 -23.09 0.01
C ALA A 35 -0.92 -21.66 -0.28
N LEU A 36 -1.68 -20.91 -1.10
CA LEU A 36 -1.38 -19.51 -1.45
C LEU A 36 -1.35 -18.60 -0.22
N ALA A 37 -2.35 -18.74 0.65
CA ALA A 37 -2.50 -17.88 1.82
C ALA A 37 -1.78 -18.41 3.07
N ASN A 38 -1.10 -19.57 2.98
CA ASN A 38 -0.50 -20.27 4.12
C ASN A 38 -1.48 -20.45 5.31
N VAL A 39 -2.68 -20.95 5.01
CA VAL A 39 -3.73 -21.22 6.01
C VAL A 39 -4.23 -22.66 5.93
N ASP A 40 -4.98 -23.10 6.94
CA ASP A 40 -5.64 -24.40 6.90
C ASP A 40 -6.72 -24.48 5.80
N VAL A 41 -6.87 -25.68 5.22
CA VAL A 41 -7.83 -25.95 4.13
C VAL A 41 -9.27 -25.69 4.56
N ARG A 42 -9.63 -25.88 5.83
CA ARG A 42 -10.98 -25.57 6.34
C ARG A 42 -11.26 -24.07 6.27
N THR A 43 -10.28 -23.24 6.58
CA THR A 43 -10.39 -21.78 6.48
C THR A 43 -10.60 -21.36 5.03
N ALA A 44 -9.79 -21.90 4.11
CA ALA A 44 -9.93 -21.64 2.69
C ALA A 44 -11.26 -22.14 2.10
N ARG A 45 -11.78 -23.26 2.62
CA ARG A 45 -13.09 -23.79 2.26
C ARG A 45 -14.22 -22.83 2.64
N GLY A 46 -14.13 -22.16 3.79
CA GLY A 46 -15.08 -21.10 4.17
C GLY A 46 -15.15 -19.94 3.17
N TRP A 47 -14.03 -19.59 2.51
CA TRP A 47 -14.04 -18.60 1.42
C TRP A 47 -14.79 -19.11 0.17
N LEU A 48 -14.76 -20.42 -0.08
CA LEU A 48 -15.31 -21.03 -1.29
C LEU A 48 -16.75 -21.54 -1.16
N GLU A 49 -17.19 -21.87 0.03
CA GLU A 49 -18.55 -22.36 0.28
C GLU A 49 -19.42 -21.19 0.74
N GLU A 50 -18.99 -20.47 1.77
CA GLU A 50 -19.76 -19.41 2.42
C GLU A 50 -19.48 -18.00 1.85
N ALA A 51 -18.52 -17.88 0.91
CA ALA A 51 -18.04 -16.58 0.43
C ALA A 51 -17.49 -15.68 1.55
N ARG A 52 -16.92 -16.28 2.59
CA ARG A 52 -16.27 -15.52 3.65
C ARG A 52 -15.08 -14.75 3.07
N GLU A 53 -14.93 -13.51 3.48
CA GLU A 53 -13.85 -12.65 3.00
C GLU A 53 -12.51 -13.06 3.65
N PRO A 54 -11.47 -13.40 2.86
CA PRO A 54 -10.11 -13.50 3.38
C PRO A 54 -9.64 -12.11 3.82
N LYS A 55 -8.82 -12.05 4.87
CA LYS A 55 -8.34 -10.79 5.46
C LYS A 55 -6.82 -10.76 5.52
N GLY A 56 -6.27 -9.55 5.58
CA GLY A 56 -4.83 -9.33 5.79
C GLY A 56 -3.99 -10.03 4.73
N ASP A 57 -2.96 -10.75 5.18
CA ASP A 57 -1.98 -11.40 4.32
C ASP A 57 -2.58 -12.44 3.37
N ALA A 58 -3.64 -13.13 3.79
CA ALA A 58 -4.34 -14.09 2.93
C ALA A 58 -4.98 -13.41 1.72
N LEU A 59 -5.61 -12.25 1.94
CA LEU A 59 -6.19 -11.45 0.86
C LEU A 59 -5.10 -10.94 -0.07
N LEU A 60 -3.99 -10.44 0.49
CA LEU A 60 -2.87 -9.93 -0.28
C LEU A 60 -2.23 -11.03 -1.15
N ALA A 61 -2.04 -12.23 -0.61
CA ALA A 61 -1.49 -13.38 -1.34
C ALA A 61 -2.40 -13.78 -2.51
N ILE A 62 -3.72 -13.86 -2.28
CA ILE A 62 -4.70 -14.19 -3.34
C ILE A 62 -4.71 -13.11 -4.43
N ILE A 63 -4.69 -11.82 -4.05
CA ILE A 63 -4.64 -10.71 -5.00
C ILE A 63 -3.34 -10.74 -5.81
N THR A 64 -2.22 -11.07 -5.17
CA THR A 64 -0.91 -11.16 -5.84
C THR A 64 -0.90 -12.29 -6.87
N ASP A 65 -1.43 -13.46 -6.53
CA ASP A 65 -1.61 -14.59 -7.47
C ASP A 65 -2.58 -14.27 -8.62
N MET A 66 -3.55 -13.38 -8.38
CA MET A 66 -4.50 -12.88 -9.38
C MET A 66 -3.82 -12.15 -10.53
N GLY A 67 -2.71 -11.47 -10.25
CA GLY A 67 -2.05 -10.60 -11.20
C GLY A 67 -2.92 -9.43 -11.66
N ARG A 68 -2.39 -8.63 -12.58
CA ARG A 68 -3.05 -7.42 -13.08
C ARG A 68 -4.39 -7.72 -13.76
N ASP A 69 -4.43 -8.74 -14.61
CA ASP A 69 -5.60 -9.01 -15.44
C ASP A 69 -6.78 -9.53 -14.62
N GLY A 70 -6.52 -10.41 -13.65
CA GLY A 70 -7.55 -10.88 -12.74
C GLY A 70 -8.02 -9.78 -11.78
N LEU A 71 -7.10 -8.91 -11.32
CA LEU A 71 -7.46 -7.70 -10.58
C LEU A 71 -8.39 -6.79 -11.39
N LEU A 72 -8.13 -6.55 -12.67
CA LEU A 72 -9.01 -5.72 -13.51
C LEU A 72 -10.35 -6.40 -13.78
N ALA A 73 -10.35 -7.69 -14.10
CA ALA A 73 -11.58 -8.45 -14.34
C ALA A 73 -12.54 -8.41 -13.13
N ILE A 74 -11.98 -8.32 -11.93
CA ILE A 74 -12.75 -8.40 -10.70
C ILE A 74 -12.93 -7.04 -10.06
N PHE A 75 -11.98 -6.10 -10.20
CA PHE A 75 -11.87 -4.79 -9.53
C PHE A 75 -11.68 -3.57 -10.44
N SER A 76 -11.96 -3.67 -11.74
CA SER A 76 -11.75 -2.56 -12.70
C SER A 76 -12.20 -1.18 -12.19
N PRO A 77 -13.44 -0.98 -11.70
CA PRO A 77 -13.90 0.36 -11.32
C PRO A 77 -13.14 0.92 -10.12
N GLU A 78 -12.83 0.09 -9.14
CA GLU A 78 -12.08 0.50 -7.95
C GLU A 78 -10.59 0.72 -8.25
N VAL A 79 -10.02 -0.10 -9.13
CA VAL A 79 -8.63 0.00 -9.59
C VAL A 79 -8.41 1.26 -10.42
N GLU A 80 -9.30 1.55 -11.37
CA GLU A 80 -9.25 2.76 -12.21
C GLU A 80 -9.35 4.04 -11.35
N SER A 81 -10.25 4.05 -10.38
CA SER A 81 -10.39 5.17 -9.42
C SER A 81 -9.13 5.35 -8.56
N HIS A 82 -8.54 4.26 -8.09
CA HIS A 82 -7.28 4.30 -7.35
C HIS A 82 -6.11 4.78 -8.20
N GLU A 83 -5.99 4.31 -9.44
CA GLU A 83 -4.93 4.71 -10.36
C GLU A 83 -5.04 6.21 -10.67
N ALA A 84 -6.24 6.72 -10.94
CA ALA A 84 -6.48 8.15 -11.14
C ALA A 84 -6.12 8.99 -9.90
N ARG A 85 -6.34 8.46 -8.69
CA ARG A 85 -5.94 9.12 -7.44
C ARG A 85 -4.42 9.10 -7.23
N LEU A 86 -3.76 7.99 -7.56
CA LEU A 86 -2.30 7.88 -7.47
C LEU A 86 -1.61 8.80 -8.47
N ARG A 87 -2.11 8.88 -9.70
CA ARG A 87 -1.63 9.83 -10.72
C ARG A 87 -1.71 11.27 -10.21
N ARG A 88 -2.84 11.68 -9.63
CA ARG A 88 -2.97 13.00 -8.99
C ARG A 88 -1.93 13.26 -7.91
N LYS A 89 -1.69 12.28 -7.02
CA LYS A 89 -0.65 12.41 -5.98
C LYS A 89 0.76 12.51 -6.56
N ILE A 90 1.05 11.77 -7.63
CA ILE A 90 2.34 11.86 -8.33
C ILE A 90 2.51 13.25 -8.91
N ASP A 91 1.46 13.81 -9.54
CA ASP A 91 1.48 15.16 -10.09
C ASP A 91 1.67 16.21 -8.99
N GLU A 92 0.95 16.10 -7.87
CA GLU A 92 1.11 16.95 -6.67
C GLU A 92 2.53 16.90 -6.13
N HIS A 93 3.10 15.71 -5.95
CA HIS A 93 4.48 15.55 -5.51
C HIS A 93 5.48 16.11 -6.53
N GLY A 94 5.21 15.95 -7.84
CA GLY A 94 6.03 16.51 -8.91
C GLY A 94 6.07 18.03 -8.86
N GLN A 95 4.94 18.67 -8.62
CA GLN A 95 4.84 20.13 -8.44
C GLN A 95 5.58 20.60 -7.19
N GLU A 96 5.44 19.89 -6.07
CA GLU A 96 6.15 20.24 -4.83
C GLU A 96 7.67 20.07 -4.98
N ILE A 97 8.13 19.00 -5.66
CA ILE A 97 9.54 18.81 -5.99
C ILE A 97 10.04 19.96 -6.88
N ALA A 98 9.27 20.40 -7.88
CA ALA A 98 9.64 21.51 -8.75
C ALA A 98 9.73 22.84 -7.96
N ARG A 99 8.78 23.09 -7.06
CA ARG A 99 8.78 24.24 -6.15
C ARG A 99 10.02 24.25 -5.25
N LEU A 100 10.30 23.13 -4.58
CA LEU A 100 11.48 23.00 -3.71
C LEU A 100 12.78 23.19 -4.49
N LYS A 101 12.88 22.64 -5.70
CA LYS A 101 14.03 22.87 -6.60
C LYS A 101 14.18 24.34 -6.98
N ALA A 102 13.10 25.05 -7.25
CA ALA A 102 13.15 26.49 -7.54
C ALA A 102 13.62 27.30 -6.32
N CYS A 103 13.13 26.97 -5.11
CA CYS A 103 13.57 27.62 -3.86
C CYS A 103 15.04 27.34 -3.52
N LEU A 104 15.54 26.14 -3.82
CA LEU A 104 16.95 25.78 -3.63
C LEU A 104 17.86 26.38 -4.73
N GLY A 105 17.33 26.54 -5.95
CA GLY A 105 18.01 27.22 -7.06
C GLY A 105 18.12 28.74 -6.88
N THR A 106 17.31 29.33 -6.01
CA THR A 106 17.39 30.75 -5.62
C THR A 106 18.44 31.05 -4.52
N GLY A 107 19.44 30.19 -4.35
CA GLY A 107 20.67 30.51 -3.62
C GLY A 107 21.58 31.48 -4.41
N GLY A 108 21.06 32.66 -4.77
CA GLY A 108 21.88 33.81 -5.16
C GLY A 108 22.59 34.41 -3.94
N PRO A 109 23.74 35.08 -4.10
CA PRO A 109 24.63 35.44 -3.00
C PRO A 109 23.88 36.28 -1.95
N ALA A 110 24.06 35.91 -0.69
CA ALA A 110 23.56 36.69 0.44
C ALA A 110 24.04 38.15 0.28
N PRO A 111 23.14 39.16 0.37
CA PRO A 111 23.60 40.53 0.43
C PRO A 111 24.54 40.66 1.62
N ALA A 112 25.75 41.17 1.36
CA ALA A 112 26.74 41.45 2.39
C ALA A 112 26.12 42.40 3.42
N ASN A 113 25.60 41.83 4.51
CA ASN A 113 25.09 42.61 5.60
C ASN A 113 26.29 43.15 6.37
N GLN A 114 26.66 44.39 6.07
CA GLN A 114 27.75 45.15 6.70
C GLN A 114 27.40 45.56 8.14
N ASN A 115 26.89 44.64 8.96
CA ASN A 115 26.73 44.88 10.39
C ASN A 115 27.25 43.68 11.16
N ALA A 116 28.53 43.82 11.50
CA ALA A 116 29.28 42.94 12.34
C ALA A 116 28.75 42.88 13.78
N ARG A 117 29.03 41.72 14.40
CA ARG A 117 29.13 41.41 15.84
C ARG A 117 27.82 41.32 16.63
N VAL A 118 27.58 40.13 17.18
CA VAL A 118 27.75 39.80 18.63
C VAL A 118 27.86 38.26 18.77
N PRO A 119 28.64 37.71 19.72
CA PRO A 119 29.27 36.38 19.63
C PRO A 119 28.39 35.19 20.00
N CYS A 120 28.81 34.02 19.52
CA CYS A 120 28.36 32.68 19.89
C CYS A 120 28.46 32.44 21.40
N ALA A 121 27.32 32.25 22.07
CA ALA A 121 27.27 31.51 23.32
C ALA A 121 26.91 30.05 22.99
N VAL A 122 27.87 29.15 23.16
CA VAL A 122 27.67 27.71 23.03
C VAL A 122 26.87 27.23 24.25
N PRO A 123 25.75 26.49 24.08
CA PRO A 123 25.09 25.86 25.21
C PRO A 123 26.01 24.79 25.81
N GLU A 124 26.36 24.97 27.08
CA GLU A 124 27.14 24.03 27.88
C GLU A 124 26.37 22.70 28.00
N MET A 125 26.86 21.67 27.32
CA MET A 125 26.35 20.31 27.47
C MET A 125 26.77 19.76 28.83
N ALA A 126 25.80 19.58 29.72
CA ALA A 126 25.94 18.81 30.94
C ALA A 126 26.44 17.40 30.63
N ARG A 127 27.70 17.11 30.97
CA ARG A 127 28.22 15.74 31.03
C ARG A 127 28.00 15.19 32.42
N ALA A 128 27.05 14.25 32.52
CA ALA A 128 27.04 13.27 33.59
C ALA A 128 28.24 12.33 33.42
N ASN A 129 29.01 12.10 34.49
CA ASN A 129 29.55 10.80 34.84
C ASN A 129 30.04 10.82 36.29
N GLY A 130 29.61 9.81 37.05
CA GLY A 130 30.06 9.55 38.41
C GLY A 130 31.43 8.88 38.46
N SER A 131 31.72 8.31 39.64
CA SER A 131 32.97 7.67 40.11
C SER A 131 34.12 8.66 40.38
N ASP A 132 34.78 8.69 41.54
CA ASP A 132 35.17 7.58 42.41
C ASP A 132 35.47 7.98 43.86
N HIS A 133 35.54 6.94 44.69
CA HIS A 133 36.02 6.83 46.07
C HIS A 133 37.17 7.74 46.53
N ARG A 134 37.02 8.34 47.73
CA ARG A 134 37.73 7.94 48.97
C ARG A 134 37.18 8.65 50.21
#